data_AF-A0A239LW44-F1
#
_entry.id   AF-A0A239LW44-F1
#
_cell.length_a   1.000
_cell.length_b   1.000
_cell.length_c   1.000
_cell.angle_alpha   90.00
_cell.angle_beta   90.00
_cell.angle_gamma   90.00
#
_symmetry.space_group_name_H-M   'P 1'
#
loop_
_entity.id
_entity.type
_entity.pdbx_description
1 polymer ?
#
loop_
_entity_poly.entity_id
_entity_poly.type
_entity_poly.pdbx_seq_one_letter_code
_entity_poly.pdbx_strand_id
1 'polypeptide(L)'
;MDVPESLAELRRQYDTARRALDAHHRATKTAVLEWSEQQRAESVALQAKWQEVAAEFRAAIEESGLEAKHGSFELGRAIRKAAYGDDYAGE
;
A
#
# COMPACT_ATOMS: atom_id res chain seq x y z
N MET A 1 20.98 3.21 -4.08
CA MET A 1 19.86 3.23 -5.05
C MET A 1 19.12 4.52 -4.82
N ASP A 2 19.00 5.36 -5.84
CA ASP A 2 18.15 6.54 -5.80
C ASP A 2 16.73 6.08 -6.15
N VAL A 3 15.80 6.17 -5.20
CA VAL A 3 14.40 5.82 -5.42
C VAL A 3 13.66 7.11 -5.71
N PRO A 4 12.92 7.22 -6.83
CA PRO A 4 12.16 8.42 -7.12
C PRO A 4 11.15 8.70 -5.99
N GLU A 5 11.03 9.96 -5.60
CA GLU A 5 10.14 10.40 -4.52
C GLU A 5 8.70 9.95 -4.75
N SER A 6 8.25 9.94 -6.01
CA SER A 6 6.93 9.43 -6.40
C SER A 6 6.69 7.97 -6.01
N LEU A 7 7.70 7.08 -6.06
CA LEU A 7 7.57 5.70 -5.58
C LEU A 7 7.47 5.64 -4.04
N ALA A 8 8.20 6.51 -3.35
CA ALA A 8 8.12 6.62 -1.89
C ALA A 8 6.74 7.13 -1.45
N GLU A 9 6.18 8.12 -2.14
CA GLU A 9 4.84 8.63 -1.91
C GLU A 9 3.75 7.61 -2.21
N LEU A 10 3.82 6.92 -3.36
CA LEU A 10 2.90 5.83 -3.69
C LEU A 10 2.94 4.73 -2.63
N ARG A 11 4.13 4.43 -2.08
CA ARG A 11 4.24 3.47 -0.98
C ARG A 11 3.53 3.95 0.28
N ARG A 12 3.65 5.23 0.66
CA ARG A 12 2.92 5.81 1.80
C ARG A 12 1.40 5.74 1.58
N GLN A 13 0.95 6.07 0.38
CA GLN A 13 -0.47 6.01 0.01
C GLN A 13 -1.01 4.58 0.06
N TYR A 14 -0.24 3.61 -0.45
CA TYR A 14 -0.58 2.19 -0.41
C TYR A 14 -0.77 1.70 1.03
N ASP A 15 0.21 1.97 1.90
CA ASP A 15 0.14 1.57 3.31
C ASP A 15 -0.99 2.30 4.06
N THR A 16 -1.25 3.57 3.74
CA THR A 16 -2.36 4.34 4.32
C THR A 16 -3.71 3.75 3.93
N ALA A 17 -3.92 3.44 2.64
CA ALA A 17 -5.15 2.82 2.16
C ALA A 17 -5.36 1.43 2.78
N ARG A 18 -4.30 0.63 2.88
CA ARG A 18 -4.32 -0.67 3.55
C ARG A 18 -4.67 -0.53 5.04
N ARG A 19 -4.05 0.42 5.75
CA ARG A 19 -4.35 0.68 7.17
C ARG A 19 -5.78 1.14 7.38
N ALA A 20 -6.34 1.93 6.47
CA ALA A 20 -7.74 2.35 6.52
C ALA A 20 -8.69 1.16 6.35
N LEU A 21 -8.41 0.25 5.41
CA LEU A 21 -9.18 -0.99 5.23
C LEU A 21 -9.11 -1.89 6.48
N ASP A 22 -7.91 -2.10 7.02
CA ASP A 22 -7.70 -2.90 8.23
C ASP A 22 -8.39 -2.27 9.46
N ALA A 23 -8.31 -0.95 9.61
CA ALA A 23 -9.01 -0.21 10.65
C ALA A 23 -10.53 -0.34 10.53
N HIS A 24 -11.09 -0.29 9.31
CA HIS A 24 -12.52 -0.53 9.07
C HIS A 24 -12.95 -1.94 9.50
N HIS A 25 -12.16 -2.95 9.16
CA HIS A 25 -12.43 -4.34 9.53
C HIS A 25 -12.36 -4.52 11.05
N ARG A 26 -11.35 -3.95 11.71
CA ARG A 26 -11.21 -3.98 13.18
C ARG A 26 -12.32 -3.21 13.89
N ALA A 27 -12.75 -2.06 13.35
CA ALA A 27 -13.80 -1.24 13.93
C ALA A 27 -15.17 -1.92 13.86
N THR A 28 -15.43 -2.66 12.79
CA THR A 28 -16.71 -3.29 12.55
C THR A 28 -16.99 -4.46 13.52
N LYS A 29 -15.95 -5.15 14.03
CA LYS A 29 -16.00 -6.22 15.06
C LYS A 29 -16.96 -7.40 14.81
N THR A 30 -17.72 -7.41 13.73
CA THR A 30 -18.64 -8.47 13.31
C THR A 30 -18.13 -9.17 12.05
N ALA A 31 -18.60 -10.39 11.80
CA ALA A 31 -18.21 -11.11 10.58
C ALA A 31 -18.71 -10.35 9.34
N VAL A 32 -17.96 -10.42 8.23
CA VAL A 32 -18.29 -9.70 6.97
C VAL A 32 -19.71 -10.02 6.47
N LEU A 33 -20.19 -11.24 6.73
CA LEU A 33 -21.54 -11.68 6.39
C LEU A 33 -22.64 -10.95 7.18
N GLU A 34 -22.32 -10.39 8.34
CA GLU A 34 -23.22 -9.63 9.21
C GLU A 34 -23.11 -8.12 9.01
N TRP A 35 -22.22 -7.67 8.12
CA TRP A 35 -22.08 -6.24 7.85
C TRP A 35 -23.32 -5.68 7.17
N SER A 36 -23.68 -4.48 7.61
CA SER A 36 -24.66 -3.65 6.91
C SER A 36 -24.21 -3.32 5.49
N GLU A 37 -25.16 -2.97 4.62
CA GLU A 37 -24.87 -2.55 3.24
C GLU A 37 -23.90 -1.36 3.21
N GLN A 38 -24.03 -0.43 4.16
CA GLN A 38 -23.12 0.71 4.30
C GLN A 38 -21.68 0.26 4.62
N GLN A 39 -21.49 -0.62 5.61
CA GLN A 39 -20.17 -1.16 5.97
C GLN A 39 -19.52 -1.94 4.81
N ARG A 40 -20.33 -2.68 4.04
CA ARG A 40 -19.86 -3.38 2.84
C ARG A 40 -19.45 -2.38 1.75
N ALA A 41 -20.27 -1.36 1.48
CA ALA A 41 -19.96 -0.33 0.51
C ALA A 41 -18.68 0.44 0.88
N GLU A 42 -18.50 0.79 2.16
CA GLU A 42 -17.27 1.41 2.66
C GLU A 42 -16.05 0.51 2.48
N SER A 43 -16.16 -0.79 2.81
CA SER A 43 -15.06 -1.73 2.59
C SER A 43 -14.72 -1.90 1.12
N VAL A 44 -15.72 -1.90 0.24
CA VAL A 44 -15.50 -1.97 -1.23
C VAL A 44 -14.81 -0.71 -1.72
N ALA A 45 -15.22 0.47 -1.25
CA ALA A 45 -14.57 1.73 -1.61
C ALA A 45 -13.11 1.79 -1.12
N LEU A 46 -12.84 1.37 0.12
CA LEU A 46 -11.49 1.27 0.67
C LEU A 46 -10.63 0.25 -0.09
N GLN A 47 -11.21 -0.89 -0.45
CA GLN A 47 -10.52 -1.90 -1.26
C GLN A 47 -10.22 -1.39 -2.67
N ALA A 48 -11.16 -0.71 -3.33
CA ALA A 48 -10.96 -0.12 -4.64
C ALA A 48 -9.84 0.93 -4.61
N LYS A 49 -9.82 1.81 -3.61
CA LYS A 49 -8.76 2.80 -3.41
C LYS A 49 -7.40 2.14 -3.16
N TRP A 50 -7.35 1.07 -2.37
CA TRP A 50 -6.11 0.32 -2.16
C TRP A 50 -5.62 -0.35 -3.45
N GLN A 51 -6.52 -0.93 -4.25
CA GLN A 51 -6.19 -1.54 -5.54
C GLN A 51 -5.71 -0.52 -6.58
N GLU A 52 -6.33 0.66 -6.63
CA GLU A 52 -5.92 1.76 -7.50
C GLU A 52 -4.46 2.16 -7.23
N VAL A 53 -4.15 2.48 -5.96
CA VAL A 53 -2.78 2.85 -5.57
C VAL A 53 -1.81 1.68 -5.74
N ALA A 54 -2.25 0.43 -5.53
CA ALA A 54 -1.42 -0.74 -5.77
C ALA A 54 -1.05 -0.91 -7.25
N ALA A 55 -2.00 -0.64 -8.15
CA ALA A 55 -1.78 -0.68 -9.59
C ALA A 55 -0.82 0.43 -10.03
N GLU A 56 -1.03 1.66 -9.55
CA GLU A 56 -0.11 2.79 -9.82
C GLU A 56 1.30 2.51 -9.30
N PHE A 57 1.42 2.00 -8.07
CA PHE A 57 2.71 1.64 -7.49
C PHE A 57 3.44 0.56 -8.31
N ARG A 58 2.70 -0.46 -8.79
CA ARG A 58 3.27 -1.51 -9.64
C ARG A 58 3.71 -0.96 -11.00
N ALA A 59 2.88 -0.13 -11.63
CA ALA A 59 3.22 0.52 -12.90
C ALA A 59 4.49 1.37 -12.75
N ALA A 60 4.57 2.20 -11.71
CA ALA A 60 5.75 3.02 -11.45
C ALA A 60 7.03 2.20 -11.19
N ILE A 61 6.93 1.03 -10.55
CA ILE A 61 8.06 0.10 -10.38
C ILE A 61 8.51 -0.46 -11.74
N GLU A 62 7.56 -0.88 -12.57
CA GLU A 62 7.81 -1.43 -13.90
C GLU A 62 8.45 -0.38 -14.82
N GLU A 63 7.90 0.83 -14.87
CA GLU A 63 8.44 1.98 -15.62
C GLU A 63 9.84 2.38 -15.17
N SER A 64 10.11 2.30 -13.87
CA SER A 64 11.45 2.62 -13.34
C SER A 64 12.51 1.58 -13.73
N GLY A 65 12.10 0.35 -14.09
CA GLY A 65 13.00 -0.76 -14.40
C GLY A 65 13.94 -1.15 -13.26
N LEU A 66 13.69 -0.66 -12.04
CA LEU A 66 14.56 -0.85 -10.88
C LEU A 66 14.48 -2.29 -10.37
N GLU A 67 13.32 -2.93 -10.52
CA GLU A 67 13.13 -4.34 -10.12
C GLU A 67 14.05 -5.26 -10.92
N ALA A 68 14.13 -5.06 -12.24
CA ALA A 68 15.01 -5.85 -13.10
C ALA A 68 16.50 -5.61 -12.81
N LYS A 69 16.87 -4.41 -12.36
CA LYS A 69 18.27 -4.02 -12.10
C LYS A 69 18.79 -4.46 -10.73
N HIS A 70 17.93 -4.52 -9.71
CA HIS A 70 18.35 -4.71 -8.32
C HIS A 70 17.59 -5.84 -7.60
N GLY A 71 16.58 -6.42 -8.24
CA GLY A 71 15.70 -7.42 -7.63
C GLY A 71 14.61 -6.82 -6.74
N SER A 72 13.47 -7.50 -6.66
CA SER A 72 12.28 -7.05 -5.93
C SER A 72 12.54 -6.83 -4.44
N PHE A 73 13.43 -7.61 -3.82
CA PHE A 73 13.73 -7.51 -2.40
C PHE A 73 14.45 -6.19 -2.05
N GLU A 74 15.54 -5.88 -2.73
CA GLU A 74 16.30 -4.65 -2.48
C GLU A 74 15.50 -3.41 -2.83
N LEU A 75 14.77 -3.46 -3.95
CA LEU A 75 13.85 -2.40 -4.33
C LEU A 75 12.79 -2.15 -3.24
N GLY A 76 12.14 -3.22 -2.78
CA GLY A 76 11.12 -3.13 -1.73
C GLY A 76 11.65 -2.59 -0.39
N ARG A 77 12.94 -2.81 -0.09
CA ARG A 77 13.62 -2.22 1.07
C ARG A 77 13.96 -0.76 0.83
N ALA A 78 14.49 -0.41 -0.34
CA ALA A 78 14.86 0.95 -0.70
C ALA A 78 13.65 1.88 -0.76
N ILE A 79 12.53 1.44 -1.35
CA ILE A 79 11.27 2.21 -1.39
C ILE A 79 10.74 2.44 0.03
N ARG A 80 10.75 1.41 0.89
CA ARG A 80 10.33 1.57 2.30
C ARG A 80 11.22 2.56 3.04
N LYS A 81 12.53 2.47 2.86
CA LYS A 81 13.50 3.40 3.44
C LYS A 81 13.27 4.83 2.94
N ALA A 82 12.99 5.02 1.65
CA ALA A 82 12.66 6.33 1.10
C ALA A 82 11.32 6.87 1.63
N ALA A 83 10.32 5.99 1.79
CA ALA A 83 9.00 6.35 2.30
C ALA A 83 9.03 6.73 3.79
N TYR A 84 9.78 6.02 4.63
CA TYR A 84 9.66 6.15 6.09
C TYR A 84 10.96 6.53 6.80
N GLY A 85 12.08 6.61 6.09
CA GLY A 85 13.41 6.82 6.66
C GLY A 85 14.09 5.53 7.13
N ASP A 86 15.24 5.69 7.80
CA ASP A 86 16.05 4.58 8.34
C ASP A 86 15.37 3.85 9.52
N ASP A 87 14.33 4.47 10.11
CA ASP A 87 13.66 4.00 11.32
C ASP A 87 12.57 2.93 11.07
N TYR A 88 12.35 2.51 9.82
CA TYR A 88 11.40 1.44 9.51
C TYR A 88 11.99 0.06 9.88
N ALA A 89 12.10 -0.20 11.18
CA ALA A 89 12.21 -1.54 11.74
C ALA A 89 10.86 -2.24 11.51
N GLY A 90 10.79 -3.08 10.49
CA GLY A 90 9.56 -3.80 10.16
C GLY A 90 9.07 -4.61 11.36
N GLU A 91 7.95 -4.19 11.94
CA GLU A 91 7.06 -5.04 12.75
C GLU A 91 6.54 -6.23 11.92
#